data_AF-A0A0C1R0H7-F1
#
_entry.id   AF-A0A0C1R0H7-F1
#
_cell.length_a   1.000
_cell.length_b   1.000
_cell.length_c   1.000
_cell.angle_alpha   90.00
_cell.angle_beta   90.00
_cell.angle_gamma   90.00
#
_symmetry.space_group_name_H-M   'P 1'
#
loop_
_entity.id
_entity.type
_entity.pdbx_description
1 polymer ?
#
loop_
_entity_poly.entity_id
_entity_poly.type
_entity_poly.pdbx_seq_one_letter_code
_entity_poly.pdbx_strand_id
1 'polypeptide(L)'
;MHLTILYRGSLISCNYGCEYCPFAKRQQSPKELAVDKQELERFTDWIAQHSQHNFSILFTPWGEALIHQWYQQALIRLTQMPHVHKAAIQTNLSCQLDWVEECNKNRLALWTTFHPEWVSRQRFLAKCLELDKRGIRFSTGVVGFPQFKDEIAALRHELPQHIYLWINAVKRELGNLSKEDMNFFKSIDPLFQINIHHYPSFGYACRAGKSVISVDGDGTIRRCHFIKEPIGNIYDPKFEEALYDRPCTNTTCHCHIGYVHLEYLQLDKVFGNSILERIPVDWDREIVV
;
A
#
# COMPACT_ATOMS: atom_id res chain seq x y z
N MET A 1 -19.92 1.87 11.47
CA MET A 1 -19.00 2.98 11.08
C MET A 1 -18.25 2.62 9.79
N HIS A 2 -17.45 3.53 9.19
CA HIS A 2 -16.48 3.15 8.15
C HIS A 2 -15.07 3.20 8.76
N LEU A 3 -14.37 2.06 8.73
CA LEU A 3 -13.02 1.92 9.24
C LEU A 3 -12.04 1.53 8.12
N THR A 4 -10.94 2.27 8.01
CA THR A 4 -9.81 1.89 7.16
C THR A 4 -8.78 1.12 7.99
N ILE A 5 -8.35 -0.05 7.50
CA ILE A 5 -7.40 -0.93 8.19
C ILE A 5 -6.15 -1.10 7.33
N LEU A 6 -5.00 -0.75 7.89
CA LEU A 6 -3.69 -1.10 7.35
C LEU A 6 -3.23 -2.40 8.03
N TYR A 7 -3.43 -3.53 7.37
CA TYR A 7 -3.13 -4.84 7.92
C TYR A 7 -1.67 -5.22 7.65
N ARG A 8 -0.99 -5.77 8.67
CA ARG A 8 0.35 -6.32 8.55
C ARG A 8 0.50 -7.58 9.41
N GLY A 9 0.47 -8.74 8.77
CA GLY A 9 0.73 -10.03 9.40
C GLY A 9 2.20 -10.29 9.69
N SER A 10 2.49 -11.50 10.16
CA SER A 10 3.83 -11.97 10.49
C SER A 10 4.71 -12.36 9.28
N LEU A 11 4.21 -12.24 8.04
CA LEU A 11 5.02 -12.45 6.83
C LEU A 11 6.19 -11.46 6.75
N ILE A 12 7.41 -11.99 6.72
CA ILE A 12 8.69 -11.28 6.54
C ILE A 12 9.54 -11.84 5.38
N SER A 13 9.09 -12.87 4.66
CA SER A 13 9.83 -13.43 3.51
C SER A 13 9.44 -12.78 2.19
N CYS A 14 10.41 -12.56 1.31
CA CYS A 14 10.21 -12.04 -0.04
C CYS A 14 11.00 -12.87 -1.05
N ASN A 15 10.49 -12.99 -2.28
CA ASN A 15 11.22 -13.60 -3.39
C ASN A 15 12.25 -12.65 -4.04
N TYR A 16 12.23 -11.37 -3.68
CA TYR A 16 13.26 -10.38 -4.04
C TYR A 16 14.10 -10.01 -2.81
N GLY A 17 15.40 -9.79 -3.02
CA GLY A 17 16.37 -9.39 -2.00
C GLY A 17 16.96 -8.00 -2.28
N CYS A 18 16.13 -6.98 -2.49
CA CYS A 18 16.61 -5.64 -2.84
C CYS A 18 17.49 -5.05 -1.73
N GLU A 19 18.68 -4.54 -2.07
CA GLU A 19 19.64 -4.02 -1.08
C GLU A 19 19.09 -2.81 -0.31
N TYR A 20 18.28 -1.99 -0.97
CA TYR A 20 17.63 -0.83 -0.36
C TYR A 20 16.42 -1.20 0.50
N CYS A 21 15.96 -2.46 0.49
CA CYS A 21 14.76 -2.84 1.22
C CYS A 21 15.03 -2.81 2.74
N PRO A 22 14.28 -2.03 3.52
CA PRO A 22 14.39 -2.06 4.98
C PRO A 22 13.70 -3.28 5.59
N PHE A 23 12.93 -4.03 4.80
CA PHE A 23 12.03 -5.12 5.23
C PHE A 23 12.37 -6.40 4.45
N ALA A 24 12.19 -7.57 5.04
CA ALA A 24 12.57 -8.87 4.47
C ALA A 24 14.08 -9.08 4.18
N LYS A 25 14.81 -9.56 5.20
CA LYS A 25 16.19 -10.08 5.06
C LYS A 25 16.31 -11.57 5.37
N ARG A 26 15.19 -12.29 5.55
CA ARG A 26 15.19 -13.65 6.10
C ARG A 26 14.14 -14.52 5.42
N GLN A 27 14.49 -15.78 5.20
CA GLN A 27 13.50 -16.81 4.86
C GLN A 27 12.70 -17.20 6.10
N GLN A 28 11.43 -17.55 5.91
CA GLN A 28 10.59 -18.09 6.97
C GLN A 28 10.46 -19.61 6.81
N SER A 29 10.47 -20.29 7.95
CA SER A 29 10.16 -21.72 8.04
C SER A 29 8.68 -22.00 7.74
N PRO A 30 8.32 -23.25 7.38
CA PRO A 30 6.92 -23.64 7.22
C PRO A 30 6.05 -23.36 8.45
N LYS A 31 6.62 -23.47 9.66
CA LYS A 31 5.91 -23.19 10.91
C LYS A 31 5.58 -21.70 11.05
N GLU A 32 6.51 -20.81 10.71
CA GLU A 32 6.28 -19.36 10.74
C GLU A 32 5.26 -18.93 9.68
N LEU A 33 5.32 -19.52 8.48
CA LEU A 33 4.31 -19.28 7.44
C LEU A 33 2.92 -19.79 7.83
N ALA A 34 2.84 -20.90 8.57
CA ALA A 34 1.57 -21.39 9.11
C ALA A 34 0.96 -20.42 10.12
N VAL A 35 1.78 -19.74 10.93
CA VAL A 35 1.31 -18.69 11.85
C VAL A 35 0.77 -17.50 11.06
N ASP A 36 1.51 -16.97 10.09
CA ASP A 36 1.04 -15.87 9.23
C ASP A 36 -0.29 -16.20 8.53
N LYS A 37 -0.42 -17.42 8.00
CA LYS A 37 -1.66 -17.89 7.40
C LYS A 37 -2.83 -17.87 8.40
N GLN A 38 -2.63 -18.38 9.61
CA GLN A 38 -3.68 -18.41 10.65
C GLN A 38 -4.09 -16.99 11.09
N GLU A 39 -3.13 -16.08 11.22
CA GLU A 39 -3.39 -14.67 11.52
C GLU A 39 -4.27 -14.03 10.44
N LEU A 40 -3.94 -14.24 9.16
CA LEU A 40 -4.70 -13.71 8.03
C LEU A 40 -6.11 -14.30 7.93
N GLU A 41 -6.24 -15.61 8.14
CA GLU A 41 -7.55 -16.29 8.15
C GLU A 41 -8.43 -15.73 9.25
N ARG A 42 -7.91 -15.60 10.47
CA ARG A 42 -8.61 -15.01 11.62
C ARG A 42 -9.02 -13.56 11.37
N PHE A 43 -8.14 -12.75 10.78
CA PHE A 43 -8.46 -11.38 10.40
C PHE A 43 -9.60 -11.32 9.37
N THR A 44 -9.55 -12.18 8.35
CA THR A 44 -10.58 -12.23 7.30
C THR A 44 -11.92 -12.72 7.85
N ASP A 45 -11.92 -13.70 8.76
CA ASP A 45 -13.09 -14.16 9.49
C ASP A 45 -13.70 -13.05 10.34
N TRP A 46 -12.87 -12.27 11.03
CA TRP A 46 -13.32 -11.14 11.81
C TRP A 46 -14.01 -10.09 10.95
N ILE A 47 -13.44 -9.72 9.80
CA ILE A 47 -14.09 -8.80 8.85
C ILE A 47 -15.45 -9.35 8.42
N ALA A 48 -15.55 -10.65 8.12
CA ALA A 48 -16.80 -11.29 7.71
C ALA A 48 -17.90 -11.20 8.78
N GLN A 49 -17.53 -11.35 10.06
CA GLN A 49 -18.46 -11.33 11.19
C GLN A 49 -18.93 -9.91 11.56
N HIS A 50 -18.21 -8.86 11.14
CA HIS A 50 -18.49 -7.47 11.51
C HIS A 50 -19.24 -6.69 10.41
N SER A 51 -20.29 -7.30 9.84
CA SER A 51 -21.08 -6.74 8.74
C SER A 51 -21.84 -5.44 9.05
N GLN A 52 -21.99 -5.09 10.34
CA GLN A 52 -22.52 -3.81 10.80
C GLN A 52 -21.60 -2.61 10.51
N HIS A 53 -20.33 -2.88 10.16
CA HIS A 53 -19.32 -1.86 9.83
C HIS A 53 -18.92 -1.97 8.37
N ASN A 54 -18.45 -0.86 7.81
CA ASN A 54 -17.89 -0.80 6.48
C ASN A 54 -16.36 -0.74 6.55
N PHE A 55 -15.68 -1.45 5.65
CA PHE A 55 -14.22 -1.58 5.68
C PHE A 55 -13.55 -1.15 4.38
N SER A 56 -12.37 -0.54 4.52
CA SER A 56 -11.38 -0.41 3.45
C SER A 56 -10.05 -0.92 3.96
N ILE A 57 -9.45 -1.88 3.27
CA ILE A 57 -8.30 -2.64 3.78
C ILE A 57 -7.13 -2.44 2.84
N LEU A 58 -5.96 -2.10 3.40
CA LEU A 58 -4.69 -2.12 2.70
C LEU A 58 -3.74 -3.10 3.40
N PHE A 59 -3.34 -4.14 2.68
CA PHE A 59 -2.28 -5.05 3.09
C PHE A 59 -0.91 -4.39 2.85
N THR A 60 -0.12 -4.25 3.92
CA THR A 60 1.25 -3.69 3.87
C THR A 60 2.26 -4.71 4.40
N PRO A 61 2.46 -5.85 3.71
CA PRO A 61 3.31 -6.93 4.19
C PRO A 61 4.78 -6.48 4.34
N TRP A 62 5.53 -7.11 5.26
CA TRP A 62 6.98 -6.90 5.33
C TRP A 62 7.74 -7.62 4.20
N GLY A 63 7.11 -8.61 3.58
CA GLY A 63 7.64 -9.38 2.47
C GLY A 63 6.74 -9.34 1.23
N GLU A 64 6.87 -10.31 0.33
CA GLU A 64 5.99 -10.42 -0.83
C GLU A 64 4.83 -11.37 -0.52
N ALA A 65 3.65 -10.82 -0.30
CA ALA A 65 2.49 -11.61 0.11
C ALA A 65 1.86 -12.43 -1.02
N LEU A 66 1.83 -11.92 -2.26
CA LEU A 66 1.04 -12.55 -3.32
C LEU A 66 1.69 -13.80 -3.94
N ILE A 67 2.93 -14.14 -3.58
CA ILE A 67 3.49 -15.47 -3.88
C ILE A 67 2.84 -16.59 -3.05
N HIS A 68 2.09 -16.23 -2.00
CA HIS A 68 1.39 -17.16 -1.14
C HIS A 68 -0.11 -17.19 -1.47
N GLN A 69 -0.63 -18.38 -1.77
CA GLN A 69 -2.03 -18.55 -2.19
C GLN A 69 -3.04 -18.07 -1.13
N TRP A 70 -2.72 -18.15 0.17
CA TRP A 70 -3.66 -17.71 1.22
C TRP A 70 -3.93 -16.19 1.19
N TYR A 71 -2.98 -15.36 0.74
CA TYR A 71 -3.24 -13.93 0.53
C TYR A 71 -4.15 -13.67 -0.66
N GLN A 72 -4.01 -14.44 -1.74
CA GLN A 72 -4.91 -14.37 -2.90
C GLN A 72 -6.34 -14.75 -2.48
N GLN A 73 -6.49 -15.85 -1.74
CA GLN A 73 -7.79 -16.31 -1.23
C GLN A 73 -8.43 -15.32 -0.24
N ALA A 74 -7.64 -14.68 0.62
CA ALA A 74 -8.12 -13.63 1.50
C ALA A 74 -8.67 -12.43 0.72
N LEU A 75 -7.95 -11.95 -0.31
CA LEU A 75 -8.41 -10.86 -1.17
C LEU A 75 -9.67 -11.22 -1.96
N ILE A 76 -9.73 -12.43 -2.53
CA ILE A 76 -10.95 -12.95 -3.18
C ILE A 76 -12.13 -12.85 -2.20
N ARG A 77 -12.00 -13.45 -1.02
CA ARG A 77 -13.07 -13.47 -0.02
C ARG A 77 -13.48 -12.07 0.43
N LEU A 78 -12.52 -11.18 0.72
CA LEU A 78 -12.79 -9.80 1.15
C LEU A 78 -13.55 -9.01 0.08
N THR A 79 -13.17 -9.14 -1.20
CA THR A 79 -13.82 -8.37 -2.28
C THR A 79 -15.28 -8.80 -2.51
N GLN A 80 -15.66 -10.02 -2.13
CA GLN A 80 -17.05 -10.49 -2.22
C GLN A 80 -17.95 -9.97 -1.08
N MET A 81 -17.39 -9.48 0.02
CA MET A 81 -18.19 -9.01 1.17
C MET A 81 -18.86 -7.65 0.89
N PRO A 82 -20.19 -7.52 1.01
CA PRO A 82 -20.91 -6.28 0.66
C PRO A 82 -20.41 -5.03 1.40
N HIS A 83 -19.97 -5.21 2.65
CA HIS A 83 -19.50 -4.15 3.54
C HIS A 83 -17.99 -3.86 3.41
N VAL A 84 -17.28 -4.54 2.50
CA VAL A 84 -15.90 -4.20 2.13
C VAL A 84 -15.91 -3.33 0.87
N HIS A 85 -15.58 -2.05 1.01
CA HIS A 85 -15.53 -1.10 -0.10
C HIS A 85 -14.25 -1.21 -0.93
N LYS A 86 -13.14 -1.61 -0.31
CA LYS A 86 -11.82 -1.69 -0.94
C LYS A 86 -10.97 -2.74 -0.24
N ALA A 87 -10.33 -3.60 -1.02
CA ALA A 87 -9.26 -4.48 -0.59
C ALA A 87 -8.05 -4.22 -1.50
N ALA A 88 -7.01 -3.63 -0.93
CA ALA A 88 -5.80 -3.24 -1.64
C ALA A 88 -4.57 -3.93 -1.04
N ILE A 89 -3.52 -4.15 -1.84
CA ILE A 89 -2.28 -4.78 -1.37
C ILE A 89 -1.04 -4.20 -2.06
N GLN A 90 0.04 -4.05 -1.29
CA GLN A 90 1.38 -3.76 -1.83
C GLN A 90 2.06 -5.04 -2.32
N THR A 91 2.61 -5.01 -3.52
CA THR A 91 3.25 -6.18 -4.17
C THR A 91 4.35 -5.75 -5.14
N ASN A 92 5.35 -6.60 -5.34
CA ASN A 92 6.34 -6.54 -6.42
C ASN A 92 5.81 -7.10 -7.76
N LEU A 93 4.56 -7.58 -7.78
CA LEU A 93 3.83 -8.09 -8.94
C LEU A 93 4.43 -9.37 -9.58
N SER A 94 5.24 -10.11 -8.83
CA SER A 94 5.88 -11.34 -9.33
C SER A 94 4.96 -12.57 -9.41
N CYS A 95 3.75 -12.51 -8.83
CA CYS A 95 2.80 -13.62 -8.81
C CYS A 95 2.10 -13.87 -10.16
N GLN A 96 1.44 -15.02 -10.27
CA GLN A 96 0.45 -15.25 -11.34
C GLN A 96 -0.84 -14.49 -11.02
N LEU A 97 -1.54 -14.05 -12.07
CA LEU A 97 -2.65 -13.10 -11.94
C LEU A 97 -4.04 -13.72 -12.16
N ASP A 98 -4.14 -15.03 -12.41
CA ASP A 98 -5.43 -15.68 -12.69
C ASP A 98 -6.46 -15.53 -11.56
N TRP A 99 -5.99 -15.47 -10.31
CA TRP A 99 -6.83 -15.32 -9.12
C TRP A 99 -7.66 -14.03 -9.09
N VAL A 100 -7.25 -13.00 -9.84
CA VAL A 100 -7.99 -11.72 -9.87
C VAL A 100 -9.35 -11.84 -10.57
N GLU A 101 -9.56 -12.88 -11.37
CA GLU A 101 -10.88 -13.14 -12.01
C GLU A 101 -11.94 -13.57 -10.99
N GLU A 102 -11.53 -14.14 -9.87
CA GLU A 102 -12.43 -14.55 -8.79
C GLU A 102 -12.79 -13.37 -7.86
N CYS A 103 -12.13 -12.22 -8.03
CA CYS A 103 -12.35 -11.02 -7.22
C CYS A 103 -13.48 -10.15 -7.77
N ASN A 104 -14.14 -9.41 -6.89
CA ASN A 104 -14.90 -8.24 -7.32
C ASN A 104 -13.91 -7.12 -7.71
N LYS A 105 -13.73 -6.93 -9.03
CA LYS A 105 -12.74 -6.01 -9.61
C LYS A 105 -12.94 -4.54 -9.23
N ASN A 106 -14.16 -4.13 -8.89
CA ASN A 106 -14.46 -2.76 -8.43
C ASN A 106 -13.93 -2.49 -7.01
N ARG A 107 -13.68 -3.56 -6.23
CA ARG A 107 -13.22 -3.48 -4.84
C ARG A 107 -11.76 -3.87 -4.70
N LEU A 108 -11.21 -4.65 -5.62
CA LEU A 108 -9.79 -4.98 -5.64
C LEU A 108 -8.97 -3.79 -6.16
N ALA A 109 -7.82 -3.52 -5.55
CA ALA A 109 -6.81 -2.67 -6.15
C ALA A 109 -5.38 -3.14 -5.80
N LEU A 110 -4.42 -2.91 -6.68
CA LEU A 110 -3.02 -3.29 -6.43
C LEU A 110 -2.11 -2.05 -6.36
N TRP A 111 -1.22 -2.03 -5.38
CA TRP A 111 -0.10 -1.09 -5.31
C TRP A 111 1.15 -1.83 -5.74
N THR A 112 1.54 -1.67 -7.00
CA THR A 112 2.63 -2.47 -7.61
C THR A 112 3.95 -1.71 -7.62
N THR A 113 5.06 -2.39 -7.38
CA THR A 113 6.40 -1.78 -7.38
C THR A 113 7.33 -2.50 -8.35
N PHE A 114 7.92 -1.75 -9.27
CA PHE A 114 8.97 -2.19 -10.17
C PHE A 114 10.33 -2.11 -9.47
N HIS A 115 11.09 -3.21 -9.55
CA HIS A 115 12.42 -3.35 -8.98
C HIS A 115 13.42 -3.66 -10.10
N PRO A 116 14.08 -2.64 -10.71
CA PRO A 116 14.93 -2.82 -11.90
C PRO A 116 16.06 -3.84 -11.73
N GLU A 117 16.53 -4.05 -10.49
CA GLU A 117 17.59 -5.02 -10.16
C GLU A 117 17.11 -6.48 -10.12
N TRP A 118 15.80 -6.72 -10.05
CA TRP A 118 15.22 -8.05 -9.78
C TRP A 118 14.32 -8.59 -10.89
N VAL A 119 13.76 -7.70 -11.71
CA VAL A 119 12.89 -8.08 -12.82
C VAL A 119 13.18 -7.17 -14.00
N SER A 120 13.19 -7.74 -15.20
CA SER A 120 13.29 -6.92 -16.40
C SER A 120 12.03 -6.07 -16.56
N ARG A 121 12.21 -4.84 -17.04
CA ARG A 121 11.12 -3.93 -17.35
C ARG A 121 10.05 -4.57 -18.23
N GLN A 122 10.46 -5.33 -19.25
CA GLN A 122 9.55 -6.05 -20.16
C GLN A 122 8.64 -7.03 -19.41
N ARG A 123 9.18 -7.82 -18.46
CA ARG A 123 8.39 -8.79 -17.68
C ARG A 123 7.43 -8.09 -16.72
N PHE A 124 7.88 -7.03 -16.07
CA PHE A 124 7.05 -6.24 -15.17
C PHE A 124 5.92 -5.51 -15.92
N LEU A 125 6.25 -4.89 -17.06
CA LEU A 125 5.28 -4.23 -17.94
C LEU A 125 4.24 -5.23 -18.47
N ALA A 126 4.65 -6.43 -18.88
CA ALA A 126 3.72 -7.46 -19.32
C ALA A 126 2.67 -7.79 -18.25
N LYS A 127 3.07 -7.83 -16.96
CA LYS A 127 2.14 -8.01 -15.84
C LYS A 127 1.22 -6.80 -15.63
N CYS A 128 1.72 -5.58 -15.80
CA CYS A 128 0.89 -4.37 -15.76
C CYS A 128 -0.17 -4.38 -16.87
N LEU A 129 0.22 -4.69 -18.11
CA LEU A 129 -0.70 -4.80 -19.25
C LEU A 129 -1.71 -5.94 -19.07
N GLU A 130 -1.29 -7.03 -18.43
CA GLU A 130 -2.20 -8.13 -18.06
C GLU A 130 -3.26 -7.66 -17.05
N LEU A 131 -2.88 -6.94 -15.99
CA LEU A 131 -3.83 -6.36 -15.03
C LEU A 131 -4.80 -5.38 -15.70
N ASP A 132 -4.27 -4.51 -16.56
CA ASP A 132 -5.04 -3.50 -17.29
C ASP A 132 -6.09 -4.17 -18.20
N LYS A 133 -5.68 -5.18 -18.98
CA LYS A 133 -6.57 -5.99 -19.82
C LYS A 133 -7.65 -6.70 -19.01
N ARG A 134 -7.33 -7.15 -17.80
CA ARG A 134 -8.28 -7.80 -16.89
C ARG A 134 -9.19 -6.80 -16.16
N GLY A 135 -8.99 -5.49 -16.36
CA GLY A 135 -9.78 -4.44 -15.72
C GLY A 135 -9.52 -4.29 -14.23
N ILE A 136 -8.31 -4.65 -13.77
CA ILE A 136 -7.91 -4.48 -12.38
C ILE A 136 -7.36 -3.08 -12.19
N ARG A 137 -7.79 -2.40 -11.12
CA ARG A 137 -7.26 -1.09 -10.75
C ARG A 137 -5.91 -1.24 -10.07
N PHE A 138 -4.88 -0.52 -10.53
CA PHE A 138 -3.59 -0.53 -9.88
C PHE A 138 -2.80 0.75 -10.10
N SER A 139 -1.88 1.05 -9.17
CA SER A 139 -0.79 1.98 -9.41
C SER A 139 0.51 1.23 -9.60
N THR A 140 1.45 1.87 -10.30
CA THR A 140 2.81 1.38 -10.47
C THR A 140 3.76 2.35 -9.84
N GLY A 141 4.85 1.87 -9.26
CA GLY A 141 5.94 2.75 -8.90
C GLY A 141 7.28 2.11 -8.76
N VAL A 142 8.24 2.94 -8.42
CA VAL A 142 9.66 2.62 -8.46
C VAL A 142 10.39 3.46 -7.42
N VAL A 143 11.47 2.93 -6.87
CA VAL A 143 12.29 3.68 -5.90
C VAL A 143 13.13 4.71 -6.66
N GLY A 144 13.09 5.97 -6.23
CA GLY A 144 13.71 7.11 -6.90
C GLY A 144 15.21 7.21 -6.64
N PHE A 145 15.99 6.31 -7.24
CA PHE A 145 17.45 6.38 -7.26
C PHE A 145 17.96 6.88 -8.62
N PRO A 146 19.00 7.74 -8.67
CA PRO A 146 19.57 8.22 -9.93
C PRO A 146 20.00 7.10 -10.88
N GLN A 147 20.53 5.99 -10.37
CA GLN A 147 20.93 4.86 -11.23
C GLN A 147 19.76 4.17 -11.95
N PHE A 148 18.52 4.43 -11.57
CA PHE A 148 17.34 3.85 -12.20
C PHE A 148 16.65 4.79 -13.20
N LYS A 149 17.17 6.01 -13.44
CA LYS A 149 16.48 7.01 -14.27
C LYS A 149 16.15 6.50 -15.68
N ASP A 150 17.08 5.78 -16.33
CA ASP A 150 16.85 5.26 -17.68
C ASP A 150 15.72 4.22 -17.71
N GLU A 151 15.71 3.30 -16.75
CA GLU A 151 14.64 2.29 -16.60
C GLU A 151 13.29 2.93 -16.24
N ILE A 152 13.30 3.97 -15.41
CA ILE A 152 12.09 4.73 -15.04
C ILE A 152 11.52 5.45 -16.26
N ALA A 153 12.37 6.12 -17.05
CA ALA A 153 11.97 6.83 -18.25
C ALA A 153 11.36 5.87 -19.28
N ALA A 154 12.04 4.74 -19.52
CA ALA A 154 11.56 3.70 -20.43
C ALA A 154 10.25 3.09 -19.94
N LEU A 155 10.11 2.81 -18.63
CA LEU A 155 8.85 2.31 -18.07
C LEU A 155 7.72 3.31 -18.27
N ARG A 156 7.93 4.60 -17.97
CA ARG A 156 6.89 5.62 -18.18
C ARG A 156 6.47 5.73 -19.64
N HIS A 157 7.42 5.63 -20.57
CA HIS A 157 7.15 5.70 -22.00
C HIS A 157 6.28 4.54 -22.50
N GLU A 158 6.54 3.32 -22.02
CA GLU A 158 5.84 2.11 -22.47
C GLU A 158 4.57 1.77 -21.67
N LEU A 159 4.45 2.26 -20.43
CA LEU A 159 3.27 2.07 -19.60
C LEU A 159 2.11 2.95 -20.10
N PRO A 160 0.89 2.41 -20.29
CA PRO A 160 -0.28 3.19 -20.65
C PRO A 160 -0.46 4.44 -19.78
N GLN A 161 -0.78 5.58 -20.42
CA GLN A 161 -0.80 6.88 -19.74
C GLN A 161 -1.79 6.93 -18.57
N HIS A 162 -2.94 6.26 -18.71
CA HIS A 162 -3.97 6.18 -17.67
C HIS A 162 -3.52 5.37 -16.43
N ILE A 163 -2.40 4.66 -16.48
CA ILE A 163 -1.83 4.01 -15.31
C ILE A 163 -0.86 4.97 -14.62
N TYR A 164 -1.14 5.29 -13.36
CA TYR A 164 -0.30 6.18 -12.57
C TYR A 164 1.03 5.53 -12.21
N LEU A 165 2.12 6.22 -12.57
CA LEU A 165 3.49 5.87 -12.20
C LEU A 165 3.98 6.83 -11.12
N TRP A 166 4.13 6.35 -9.89
CA TRP A 166 4.69 7.13 -8.79
C TRP A 166 6.17 6.80 -8.55
N ILE A 167 6.90 7.78 -8.03
CA ILE A 167 8.27 7.59 -7.58
C ILE A 167 8.30 7.66 -6.05
N ASN A 168 8.93 6.66 -5.42
CA ASN A 168 9.17 6.70 -3.98
C ASN A 168 10.50 7.40 -3.70
N ALA A 169 10.43 8.61 -3.14
CA ALA A 169 11.59 9.37 -2.70
C ALA A 169 12.32 8.62 -1.59
N VAL A 170 13.63 8.45 -1.77
CA VAL A 170 14.52 7.89 -0.76
C VAL A 170 15.01 9.04 0.12
N LYS A 171 14.32 9.28 1.24
CA LYS A 171 14.50 10.49 2.06
C LYS A 171 15.96 10.73 2.47
N ARG A 172 16.68 9.65 2.79
CA ARG A 172 18.11 9.70 3.16
C ARG A 172 19.04 10.12 2.02
N GLU A 173 18.64 9.95 0.77
CA GLU A 173 19.42 10.32 -0.42
C GLU A 173 19.05 11.69 -0.97
N LEU A 174 18.03 12.37 -0.44
CA LEU A 174 17.56 13.64 -1.00
C LEU A 174 18.66 14.71 -1.05
N GLY A 175 19.57 14.72 -0.07
CA GLY A 175 20.72 15.63 -0.06
C GLY A 175 21.77 15.33 -1.14
N ASN A 176 21.74 14.11 -1.71
CA ASN A 176 22.65 13.67 -2.78
C ASN A 176 22.06 13.86 -4.18
N LEU A 177 20.78 14.21 -4.30
CA LEU A 177 20.13 14.42 -5.59
C LEU A 177 20.50 15.79 -6.18
N SER A 178 20.90 15.79 -7.45
CA SER A 178 21.09 17.02 -8.21
C SER A 178 19.74 17.69 -8.53
N LYS A 179 19.78 18.95 -8.97
CA LYS A 179 18.57 19.64 -9.45
C LYS A 179 18.00 18.91 -10.67
N GLU A 180 18.85 18.35 -11.50
CA GLU A 180 18.53 17.56 -12.69
C GLU A 180 17.84 16.25 -12.31
N ASP A 181 18.24 15.60 -11.22
CA ASP A 181 17.55 14.41 -10.69
C ASP A 181 16.17 14.76 -10.16
N MET A 182 16.06 15.84 -9.38
CA MET A 182 14.78 16.30 -8.84
C MET A 182 13.80 16.69 -9.95
N ASN A 183 14.28 17.40 -10.97
CA ASN A 183 13.48 17.77 -12.14
C ASN A 183 13.04 16.54 -12.95
N PHE A 184 13.95 15.58 -13.14
CA PHE A 184 13.61 14.32 -13.80
C PHE A 184 12.50 13.57 -13.05
N PHE A 185 12.65 13.35 -11.74
CA PHE A 185 11.62 12.63 -10.97
C PHE A 185 10.28 13.35 -10.97
N LYS A 186 10.28 14.69 -10.88
CA LYS A 186 9.06 15.50 -10.99
C LYS A 186 8.40 15.42 -12.38
N SER A 187 9.19 15.24 -13.44
CA SER A 187 8.66 15.09 -14.81
C SER A 187 7.93 13.76 -15.02
N ILE A 188 8.30 12.72 -14.25
CA ILE A 188 7.67 11.39 -14.31
C ILE A 188 6.48 11.29 -13.35
N ASP A 189 6.66 11.75 -12.11
CA ASP A 189 5.63 11.75 -11.07
C ASP A 189 5.36 13.20 -10.62
N PRO A 190 4.26 13.83 -11.10
CA PRO A 190 3.90 15.18 -10.69
C PRO A 190 3.70 15.35 -9.17
N LEU A 191 3.38 14.26 -8.46
CA LEU A 191 3.20 14.25 -7.00
C LEU A 191 4.48 13.88 -6.25
N PHE A 192 5.62 13.72 -6.94
CA PHE A 192 6.90 13.40 -6.31
C PHE A 192 7.26 14.38 -5.18
N GLN A 193 6.95 15.67 -5.38
CA GLN A 193 7.17 16.73 -4.39
C GLN A 193 6.43 16.46 -3.07
N ILE A 194 5.26 15.85 -3.09
CA ILE A 194 4.55 15.49 -1.85
C ILE A 194 5.32 14.41 -1.07
N ASN A 195 6.10 13.58 -1.77
CA ASN A 195 6.80 12.45 -1.17
C ASN A 195 8.20 12.79 -0.63
N ILE A 196 8.78 13.96 -0.91
CA ILE A 196 10.13 14.32 -0.45
C ILE A 196 10.19 14.91 0.95
N HIS A 197 9.04 15.19 1.58
CA HIS A 197 8.99 15.92 2.84
C HIS A 197 8.98 15.02 4.10
N HIS A 198 9.61 15.55 5.15
CA HIS A 198 9.35 15.15 6.54
C HIS A 198 8.32 16.13 7.11
N TYR A 199 7.05 15.78 7.01
CA TYR A 199 5.96 16.64 7.45
C TYR A 199 5.96 16.77 8.97
N PRO A 200 5.94 18.00 9.53
CA PRO A 200 5.66 18.19 10.96
C PRO A 200 4.34 17.51 11.31
N SER A 201 4.37 16.65 12.34
CA SER A 201 3.18 15.91 12.75
C SER A 201 2.87 16.03 14.23
N PHE A 202 3.84 16.35 15.09
CA PHE A 202 3.60 16.42 16.53
C PHE A 202 2.50 17.43 16.85
N GLY A 203 1.47 17.00 17.57
CA GLY A 203 0.34 17.85 17.94
C GLY A 203 -0.66 18.11 16.82
N TYR A 204 -0.40 17.69 15.58
CA TYR A 204 -1.34 17.85 14.47
C TYR A 204 -2.42 16.76 14.45
N ALA A 205 -3.60 17.13 13.95
CA ALA A 205 -4.70 16.21 13.70
C ALA A 205 -4.34 15.18 12.62
N CYS A 206 -4.74 13.94 12.85
CA CYS A 206 -4.51 12.81 11.96
C CYS A 206 -5.63 11.79 12.15
N ARG A 207 -6.16 11.26 11.04
CA ARG A 207 -7.24 10.24 11.05
C ARG A 207 -6.83 8.92 11.71
N ALA A 208 -5.52 8.69 11.88
CA ALA A 208 -4.92 7.54 12.53
C ALA A 208 -5.35 7.40 14.00
N GLY A 209 -5.95 6.27 14.37
CA GLY A 209 -6.49 5.98 15.70
C GLY A 209 -7.99 6.23 15.87
N LYS A 210 -8.69 6.70 14.82
CA LYS A 210 -10.15 6.88 14.82
C LYS A 210 -10.80 6.20 13.63
N SER A 211 -10.60 6.73 12.41
CA SER A 211 -11.19 6.18 11.19
C SER A 211 -10.18 5.40 10.34
N VAL A 212 -8.90 5.44 10.72
CA VAL A 212 -7.82 4.65 10.13
C VAL A 212 -7.03 4.01 11.27
N ILE A 213 -6.77 2.71 11.19
CA ILE A 213 -5.93 1.99 12.16
C ILE A 213 -4.95 1.08 11.45
N SER A 214 -3.83 0.77 12.10
CA SER A 214 -2.97 -0.35 11.73
C SER A 214 -3.32 -1.55 12.59
N VAL A 215 -3.33 -2.74 12.00
CA VAL A 215 -3.61 -4.00 12.69
C VAL A 215 -2.48 -4.97 12.41
N ASP A 216 -1.83 -5.44 13.47
CA ASP A 216 -0.81 -6.50 13.41
C ASP A 216 -1.48 -7.88 13.33
N GLY A 217 -0.74 -8.93 12.96
CA GLY A 217 -1.30 -10.28 12.75
C GLY A 217 -2.05 -10.88 13.95
N ASP A 218 -1.63 -10.56 15.18
CA ASP A 218 -2.31 -10.98 16.42
C ASP A 218 -3.57 -10.16 16.76
N GLY A 219 -3.94 -9.20 15.89
CA GLY A 219 -5.08 -8.30 16.05
C GLY A 219 -4.78 -7.02 16.81
N THR A 220 -3.54 -6.79 17.25
CA THR A 220 -3.16 -5.57 17.98
C THR A 220 -3.46 -4.33 17.14
N ILE A 221 -4.26 -3.42 17.70
CA ILE A 221 -4.60 -2.15 17.07
C ILE A 221 -3.54 -1.12 17.46
N ARG A 222 -3.03 -0.44 16.43
CA ARG A 222 -2.20 0.75 16.55
C ARG A 222 -2.82 1.89 15.78
N ARG A 223 -2.46 3.12 16.15
CA ARG A 223 -2.87 4.30 15.38
C ARG A 223 -2.33 4.24 13.95
N CYS A 224 -1.05 3.93 13.81
CA CYS A 224 -0.38 3.69 12.53
C CYS A 224 0.86 2.80 12.76
N HIS A 225 1.45 2.25 11.68
CA HIS A 225 2.65 1.41 11.77
C HIS A 225 3.89 2.10 12.37
N PHE A 226 3.88 3.43 12.49
CA PHE A 226 5.01 4.22 12.98
C PHE A 226 4.86 4.68 14.43
N ILE A 227 3.75 4.34 15.10
CA ILE A 227 3.51 4.60 16.51
C ILE A 227 3.40 3.24 17.21
N LYS A 228 4.39 2.94 18.05
CA LYS A 228 4.54 1.64 18.74
C LYS A 228 3.62 1.43 19.93
N GLU A 229 2.83 2.42 20.32
CA GLU A 229 1.90 2.26 21.43
C GLU A 229 0.63 1.54 20.92
N PRO A 230 0.25 0.39 21.49
CA PRO A 230 -1.04 -0.23 21.21
C PRO A 230 -2.18 0.66 21.70
N ILE A 231 -3.33 0.62 21.03
CA ILE A 231 -4.55 1.28 21.50
C ILE A 231 -5.69 0.29 21.81
N GLY A 232 -5.53 -0.99 21.45
CA GLY A 232 -6.53 -2.04 21.68
C GLY A 232 -6.23 -3.30 20.87
N ASN A 233 -7.20 -4.19 20.73
CA ASN A 233 -7.14 -5.36 19.85
C ASN A 233 -8.49 -5.53 19.13
N ILE A 234 -8.50 -5.82 17.83
CA ILE A 234 -9.74 -5.94 17.05
C ILE A 234 -10.64 -7.08 17.53
N TYR A 235 -10.06 -8.09 18.18
CA TYR A 235 -10.80 -9.23 18.71
C TYR A 235 -11.44 -8.96 20.07
N ASP A 236 -11.25 -7.77 20.64
CA ASP A 236 -11.99 -7.32 21.81
C ASP A 236 -13.44 -6.94 21.40
N PRO A 237 -14.49 -7.44 22.08
CA PRO A 237 -15.88 -7.06 21.81
C PRO A 237 -16.19 -5.56 21.88
N LYS A 238 -15.29 -4.77 22.49
CA LYS A 238 -15.41 -3.32 22.69
C LYS A 238 -14.30 -2.55 21.99
N PHE A 239 -13.67 -3.10 20.95
CA PHE A 239 -12.54 -2.46 20.28
C PHE A 239 -12.85 -1.04 19.80
N GLU A 240 -14.12 -0.71 19.52
CA GLU A 240 -14.54 0.63 19.11
C GLU A 240 -14.31 1.69 20.20
N GLU A 241 -14.31 1.32 21.49
CA GLU A 241 -14.03 2.25 22.60
C GLU A 241 -12.60 2.83 22.50
N ALA A 242 -11.69 2.16 21.80
CA ALA A 242 -10.34 2.65 21.52
C ALA A 242 -10.25 3.69 20.39
N LEU A 243 -11.31 3.89 19.60
CA LEU A 243 -11.28 4.66 18.36
C LEU A 243 -11.76 6.10 18.57
N TYR A 244 -10.82 7.02 18.80
CA TYR A 244 -11.12 8.44 19.01
C TYR A 244 -9.97 9.35 18.56
N ASP A 245 -10.30 10.63 18.34
CA ASP A 245 -9.35 11.63 17.86
C ASP A 245 -8.19 11.83 18.84
N ARG A 246 -6.97 11.80 18.31
CA ARG A 246 -5.75 12.06 19.08
C ARG A 246 -4.76 12.81 18.19
N PRO A 247 -4.08 13.84 18.69
CA PRO A 247 -2.95 14.45 17.99
C PRO A 247 -1.84 13.42 17.73
N CYS A 248 -1.09 13.55 16.63
CA CYS A 248 0.04 12.66 16.38
C CYS A 248 1.18 12.89 17.40
N THR A 249 1.82 11.80 17.83
CA THR A 249 2.91 11.81 18.82
C THR A 249 4.30 11.83 18.20
N ASN A 250 4.43 11.51 16.90
CA ASN A 250 5.70 11.58 16.19
C ASN A 250 6.02 13.02 15.81
N THR A 251 7.30 13.41 15.89
CA THR A 251 7.79 14.74 15.48
C THR A 251 7.55 15.01 13.99
N THR A 252 7.85 14.02 13.15
CA THR A 252 7.61 14.09 11.70
C THR A 252 6.98 12.81 11.14
N CYS A 253 6.26 12.96 10.03
CA CYS A 253 5.70 11.86 9.24
C CYS A 253 6.24 11.92 7.80
N HIS A 254 6.71 10.79 7.26
CA HIS A 254 7.44 10.77 5.98
C HIS A 254 7.09 9.58 5.08
N CYS A 255 6.31 8.60 5.56
CA CYS A 255 5.86 7.48 4.74
C CYS A 255 4.48 7.77 4.15
N HIS A 256 4.26 7.41 2.88
CA HIS A 256 3.00 7.67 2.19
C HIS A 256 1.79 7.15 2.96
N ILE A 257 1.81 5.88 3.38
CA ILE A 257 0.72 5.26 4.16
C ILE A 257 0.52 5.90 5.55
N GLY A 258 1.38 6.83 5.96
CA GLY A 258 1.23 7.61 7.18
C GLY A 258 0.74 9.03 6.88
N TYR A 259 1.51 9.81 6.10
CA TYR A 259 1.25 11.25 5.94
C TYR A 259 -0.06 11.53 5.21
N VAL A 260 -0.57 10.60 4.38
CA VAL A 260 -1.88 10.73 3.70
C VAL A 260 -3.06 10.84 4.67
N HIS A 261 -2.83 10.58 5.96
CA HIS A 261 -3.83 10.71 7.01
C HIS A 261 -3.68 11.98 7.86
N LEU A 262 -2.63 12.78 7.65
CA LEU A 262 -2.50 14.11 8.26
C LEU A 262 -3.52 15.06 7.60
N GLU A 263 -4.44 15.58 8.41
CA GLU A 263 -5.62 16.30 7.88
C GLU A 263 -5.26 17.62 7.20
N TYR A 264 -4.23 18.32 7.70
CA TYR A 264 -3.82 19.60 7.12
C TYR A 264 -3.24 19.47 5.70
N LEU A 265 -2.80 18.27 5.29
CA LEU A 265 -2.30 18.02 3.94
C LEU A 265 -3.42 17.82 2.92
N GLN A 266 -4.66 17.55 3.37
CA GLN A 266 -5.84 17.37 2.53
C GLN A 266 -5.65 16.37 1.37
N LEU A 267 -4.87 15.31 1.59
CA LEU A 267 -4.52 14.33 0.55
C LEU A 267 -5.69 13.42 0.18
N ASP A 268 -6.76 13.43 0.96
CA ASP A 268 -8.06 12.91 0.55
C ASP A 268 -8.61 13.62 -0.70
N LYS A 269 -8.31 14.91 -0.90
CA LYS A 269 -8.69 15.63 -2.14
C LYS A 269 -7.85 15.21 -3.34
N VAL A 270 -6.63 14.74 -3.11
CA VAL A 270 -5.70 14.31 -4.17
C VAL A 270 -6.01 12.88 -4.62
N PHE A 271 -6.20 11.96 -3.68
CA PHE A 271 -6.38 10.53 -3.98
C PHE A 271 -7.83 10.04 -3.86
N GLY A 272 -8.71 10.78 -3.19
CA GLY A 272 -10.11 10.43 -3.02
C GLY A 272 -10.31 9.02 -2.46
N ASN A 273 -11.19 8.27 -3.11
CA ASN A 273 -11.48 6.86 -2.76
C ASN A 273 -10.34 5.89 -3.11
N SER A 274 -9.29 6.37 -3.80
CA SER A 274 -8.12 5.59 -4.21
C SER A 274 -6.85 5.88 -3.41
N ILE A 275 -7.02 6.45 -2.21
CA ILE A 275 -5.92 6.73 -1.29
C ILE A 275 -5.14 5.49 -0.86
N LEU A 276 -5.77 4.31 -0.83
CA LEU A 276 -5.11 3.06 -0.41
C LEU A 276 -4.23 2.46 -1.49
N GLU A 277 -4.60 2.59 -2.76
CA GLU A 277 -3.82 2.15 -3.91
C GLU A 277 -2.96 3.28 -4.52
N ARG A 278 -2.92 4.46 -3.89
CA ARG A 278 -2.13 5.63 -4.33
C ARG A 278 -2.43 6.02 -5.78
N ILE A 279 -3.70 6.19 -6.14
CA ILE A 279 -4.09 6.68 -7.48
C ILE A 279 -4.78 8.05 -7.34
N PRO A 280 -4.29 9.13 -7.98
CA PRO A 280 -4.91 10.44 -7.93
C PRO A 280 -6.29 10.48 -8.61
N VAL A 281 -7.21 11.30 -8.11
CA VAL A 281 -8.61 11.36 -8.60
C VAL A 281 -8.75 11.73 -10.08
N ASP A 282 -7.81 12.50 -10.62
CA ASP A 282 -7.84 12.96 -12.01
C ASP A 282 -6.86 12.20 -12.93
N TRP A 283 -6.20 11.15 -12.43
CA TRP A 283 -5.26 10.40 -13.28
C TRP A 283 -5.96 9.52 -14.32
N ASP A 284 -7.18 9.07 -14.03
CA ASP A 284 -8.00 8.27 -14.95
C ASP A 284 -8.65 9.12 -16.08
N ARG A 285 -8.45 10.46 -16.10
CA ARG A 285 -9.27 11.40 -16.90
C ARG A 285 -8.65 11.92 -18.20
N GLU A 286 -7.47 11.48 -18.59
CA GLU A 286 -6.98 11.60 -19.97
C GLU A 286 -6.92 10.17 -20.51
N ILE A 287 -7.83 9.70 -21.37
CA ILE A 287 -7.94 10.03 -22.79
C ILE A 287 -9.43 9.92 -23.21
N VAL A 288 -10.08 11.06 -23.43
CA VAL A 288 -11.11 11.20 -24.45
C VAL A 288 -10.68 12.38 -25.30
N VAL A 289 -10.00 12.08 -26.41
CA VAL A 289 -9.85 13.01 -27.55
C VAL A 289 -10.62 12.41 -28.70
#